data_AF-A0A838SZA1-F1
#
_entry.id   AF-A0A838SZA1-F1
#
_cell.length_a   1.000
_cell.length_b   1.000
_cell.length_c   1.000
_cell.angle_alpha   90.00
_cell.angle_beta   90.00
_cell.angle_gamma   90.00
#
_symmetry.space_group_name_H-M   'P 1'
#
loop_
_entity.id
_entity.type
_entity.pdbx_description
1 polymer ?
#
loop_
_entity_poly.entity_id
_entity_poly.type
_entity_poly.pdbx_seq_one_letter_code
_entity_poly.pdbx_strand_id
1 'polypeptide(L)'
;MARAPSSSQGEPAHPSTVSWKAPAAEVAALVGGEHRRPHRLLGVHTADGGCVVRAWRPDATGVRVLRDGAAPVQAQRTHDAGLFEAFVDTPVTAGDYRLAVTYA
;
A
#
# COMPACT_ATOMS: atom_id res chain seq x y z
N MET A 1 45.99 -14.46 -26.21
CA MET A 1 45.41 -15.64 -25.52
C MET A 1 45.57 -15.38 -24.02
N ALA A 2 44.59 -15.36 -23.13
CA ALA A 2 43.16 -15.68 -23.18
C ALA A 2 42.42 -14.87 -22.10
N ARG A 3 41.16 -14.50 -22.37
CA ARG A 3 40.19 -13.94 -21.41
C ARG A 3 39.45 -15.07 -20.70
N ALA A 4 39.14 -14.87 -19.40
CA ALA A 4 38.15 -15.55 -18.54
C ALA A 4 38.28 -17.08 -18.36
N PRO A 5 37.75 -17.61 -17.22
CA PRO A 5 36.32 -17.99 -17.09
C PRO A 5 35.65 -17.27 -15.89
N SER A 6 34.41 -16.78 -15.94
CA SER A 6 33.08 -17.43 -15.97
C SER A 6 32.65 -18.17 -14.69
N SER A 7 31.65 -17.56 -14.02
CA SER A 7 30.51 -18.14 -13.29
C SER A 7 30.71 -18.86 -11.94
N SER A 8 29.99 -18.42 -10.89
CA SER A 8 28.72 -19.04 -10.44
C SER A 8 28.34 -18.66 -9.00
N GLN A 9 27.11 -18.12 -8.83
CA GLN A 9 26.09 -18.37 -7.77
C GLN A 9 26.48 -18.20 -6.28
N GLY A 10 25.65 -17.67 -5.39
CA GLY A 10 24.25 -17.26 -5.41
C GLY A 10 23.87 -16.96 -3.96
N GLU A 11 23.20 -15.84 -3.71
CA GLU A 11 22.62 -15.57 -2.39
C GLU A 11 21.13 -15.90 -2.49
N PRO A 12 20.55 -16.68 -1.55
CA PRO A 12 19.13 -17.00 -1.60
C PRO A 12 18.33 -15.71 -1.41
N ALA A 13 17.80 -15.18 -2.50
CA ALA A 13 16.78 -14.14 -2.42
C ALA A 13 15.56 -14.77 -1.72
N HIS A 14 15.36 -14.43 -0.46
CA HIS A 14 14.17 -14.78 0.32
C HIS A 14 12.91 -14.53 -0.54
N PRO A 15 12.04 -15.53 -0.77
CA PRO A 15 10.82 -15.31 -1.53
C PRO A 15 9.78 -14.65 -0.63
N SER A 16 9.88 -13.34 -0.35
CA SER A 16 8.85 -12.61 0.42
C SER A 16 8.91 -11.09 0.21
N THR A 17 8.54 -10.59 -0.97
CA THR A 17 8.12 -9.18 -1.05
C THR A 17 6.99 -9.06 -2.06
N VAL A 18 5.80 -9.49 -1.64
CA VAL A 18 4.58 -9.06 -2.34
C VAL A 18 4.42 -7.58 -2.02
N SER A 19 4.84 -6.71 -2.94
CA SER A 19 4.71 -5.27 -2.75
C SER A 19 3.24 -4.89 -2.88
N TRP A 20 2.52 -4.78 -1.76
CA TRP A 20 1.12 -4.35 -1.68
C TRP A 20 0.93 -2.86 -2.02
N LYS A 21 1.96 -2.19 -2.54
CA LYS A 21 1.93 -0.78 -2.95
C LYS A 21 1.12 -0.60 -4.22
N ALA A 22 0.38 0.51 -4.27
CA ALA A 22 -0.32 0.95 -5.46
C ALA A 22 0.62 1.11 -6.66
N PRO A 23 0.22 0.70 -7.89
CA PRO A 23 0.98 0.97 -9.09
C PRO A 23 1.16 2.47 -9.31
N ALA A 24 2.39 2.93 -9.52
CA ALA A 24 2.70 4.37 -9.64
C ALA A 24 1.90 5.09 -10.73
N ALA A 25 1.60 4.43 -11.86
CA ALA A 25 0.79 4.99 -12.94
C ALA A 25 -0.68 5.21 -12.52
N GLU A 26 -1.27 4.29 -11.76
CA GLU A 26 -2.64 4.47 -11.23
C GLU A 26 -2.68 5.57 -10.16
N VAL A 27 -1.64 5.68 -9.33
CA VAL A 27 -1.49 6.78 -8.37
C VAL A 27 -1.40 8.13 -9.09
N ALA A 28 -0.56 8.24 -10.13
CA ALA A 28 -0.42 9.47 -10.90
C ALA A 28 -1.73 9.88 -11.57
N ALA A 29 -2.46 8.92 -12.16
CA ALA A 29 -3.78 9.17 -12.74
C ALA A 29 -4.81 9.60 -11.68
N LEU A 30 -4.77 9.02 -10.46
CA LEU A 30 -5.67 9.40 -9.37
C LEU A 30 -5.40 10.84 -8.94
N VAL A 31 -4.13 11.16 -8.68
CA VAL A 31 -3.69 12.49 -8.23
C VAL A 31 -3.97 13.55 -9.29
N GLY A 32 -3.82 13.22 -10.57
CA GLY A 32 -4.13 14.11 -11.69
C GLY A 32 -5.62 14.26 -12.00
N GLY A 33 -6.52 13.54 -11.31
CA GLY A 33 -7.96 13.56 -11.57
C GLY A 33 -8.41 12.77 -12.81
N GLU A 34 -7.51 12.03 -13.46
CA GLU A 34 -7.75 11.28 -14.70
C GLU A 34 -8.23 9.84 -14.44
N HIS A 35 -8.18 9.37 -13.19
CA HIS A 35 -8.53 7.99 -12.84
C HIS A 35 -10.05 7.76 -12.81
N ARG A 36 -10.60 7.21 -13.89
CA ARG A 36 -12.05 6.97 -14.07
C ARG A 36 -12.70 6.02 -13.06
N ARG A 37 -11.92 5.23 -12.31
CA ARG A 37 -12.43 4.23 -11.35
C ARG A 37 -11.66 4.27 -10.03
N PRO A 38 -11.72 5.36 -9.25
CA PRO A 38 -10.86 5.54 -8.07
C PRO A 38 -10.98 4.40 -7.05
N HIS A 39 -12.16 3.80 -6.91
CA HIS A 39 -12.39 2.63 -6.03
C HIS A 39 -11.68 1.34 -6.46
N ARG A 40 -11.15 1.28 -7.68
CA ARG A 40 -10.27 0.17 -8.09
C ARG A 40 -8.93 0.21 -7.37
N LEU A 41 -8.53 1.39 -6.89
CA LEU A 41 -7.30 1.62 -6.14
C LEU A 41 -7.56 1.91 -4.66
N LEU A 42 -8.56 2.74 -4.37
CA LEU A 42 -8.93 3.17 -3.01
C LEU A 42 -9.79 2.13 -2.29
N GLY A 43 -9.79 2.19 -0.95
CA GLY A 43 -10.49 1.25 -0.10
C GLY A 43 -9.66 0.02 0.24
N VAL A 44 -10.33 -1.08 0.59
CA VAL A 44 -9.68 -2.34 0.97
C VAL A 44 -9.45 -3.22 -0.26
N HIS A 45 -8.25 -3.78 -0.36
CA HIS A 45 -7.85 -4.70 -1.43
C HIS A 45 -7.12 -5.89 -0.83
N THR A 46 -7.31 -7.07 -1.41
CA THR A 46 -6.59 -8.27 -0.97
C THR A 46 -5.09 -8.14 -1.25
N ALA A 47 -4.28 -8.66 -0.33
CA ALA A 47 -2.84 -8.76 -0.45
C ALA A 47 -2.40 -10.10 0.12
N ASP A 48 -1.21 -10.57 -0.25
CA ASP A 48 -0.67 -11.78 0.35
C ASP A 48 -0.50 -11.59 1.87
N GLY A 49 -1.01 -12.54 2.66
CA GLY A 49 -1.00 -12.44 4.12
C GLY A 49 -2.02 -11.46 4.74
N GLY A 50 -2.95 -10.89 3.97
CA GLY A 50 -3.99 -10.04 4.53
C GLY A 50 -4.69 -9.13 3.52
N CYS A 51 -4.75 -7.84 3.84
CA CYS A 51 -5.30 -6.83 2.94
C CYS A 51 -4.57 -5.49 3.11
N VAL A 52 -4.73 -4.63 2.12
CA VAL A 52 -4.23 -3.26 2.14
C VAL A 52 -5.39 -2.29 2.04
N VAL A 53 -5.45 -1.35 2.98
CA VAL A 53 -6.41 -0.25 2.98
C VAL A 53 -5.71 0.99 2.44
N ARG A 54 -6.25 1.52 1.34
CA ARG A 54 -5.73 2.72 0.66
C ARG A 54 -6.69 3.89 0.81
N ALA A 55 -6.16 5.03 1.20
CA ALA A 55 -6.92 6.25 1.34
C ALA A 55 -6.17 7.41 0.68
N TRP A 56 -6.88 8.17 -0.15
CA TRP A 56 -6.39 9.45 -0.66
C TRP A 56 -7.05 10.57 0.14
N ARG A 57 -6.25 11.24 0.98
CA ARG A 57 -6.65 12.35 1.84
C ARG A 57 -5.64 13.47 1.65
N PRO A 58 -5.89 14.39 0.69
CA PRO A 58 -5.11 15.61 0.56
C PRO A 58 -4.98 16.32 1.91
N ASP A 59 -3.81 16.91 2.15
CA ASP A 59 -3.49 17.70 3.35
C ASP A 59 -3.52 16.96 4.71
N ALA A 60 -3.86 15.66 4.71
CA ALA A 60 -3.80 14.86 5.93
C ALA A 60 -2.35 14.69 6.40
N THR A 61 -2.14 14.84 7.71
CA THR A 61 -0.86 14.63 8.37
C THR A 61 -0.72 13.19 8.90
N GLY A 62 -1.83 12.47 9.04
CA GLY A 62 -1.82 11.06 9.43
C GLY A 62 -3.13 10.35 9.17
N VAL A 63 -3.03 9.04 8.89
CA VAL A 63 -4.17 8.15 8.73
C VAL A 63 -3.93 6.88 9.54
N ARG A 64 -4.96 6.42 10.25
CA ARG A 64 -4.99 5.13 10.97
C ARG A 64 -6.22 4.33 10.56
N VAL A 65 -6.06 3.02 10.43
CA VAL A 65 -7.15 2.07 10.24
C VAL A 65 -7.58 1.54 11.60
N LEU A 66 -8.83 1.77 11.96
CA LEU A 66 -9.46 1.30 13.18
C LEU A 66 -10.32 0.08 12.86
N ARG A 67 -10.14 -1.01 13.60
CA ARG A 67 -10.93 -2.24 13.51
C ARG A 67 -11.48 -2.56 14.89
N ASP A 68 -12.63 -3.22 14.96
CA ASP A 68 -13.21 -3.61 16.26
C ASP A 68 -12.32 -4.63 16.97
N GLY A 69 -12.12 -4.46 18.28
CA GLY A 69 -11.31 -5.37 19.10
C GLY A 69 -9.81 -5.45 18.76
N ALA A 70 -9.28 -4.58 17.88
CA ALA A 70 -7.89 -4.62 17.46
C ALA A 70 -7.19 -3.26 17.59
N ALA A 71 -5.86 -3.30 17.72
CA ALA A 71 -5.05 -2.10 17.75
C ALA A 71 -5.15 -1.31 16.42
N PRO A 72 -5.16 0.03 16.47
CA PRO A 72 -5.09 0.87 15.29
C PRO A 72 -3.84 0.57 14.46
N VAL A 73 -4.01 0.45 13.14
CA VAL A 73 -2.89 0.29 12.21
C VAL A 73 -2.54 1.64 11.62
N GLN A 74 -1.30 2.08 11.81
CA GLN A 74 -0.81 3.32 11.21
C GLN A 74 -0.63 3.12 9.70
N ALA A 75 -1.25 3.98 8.90
CA ALA A 75 -1.01 4.00 7.47
C ALA A 75 0.27 4.75 7.14
N GLN A 76 1.04 4.23 6.19
CA GLN A 76 2.20 4.90 5.65
C GLN A 76 1.76 5.89 4.56
N ARG A 77 2.26 7.13 4.59
CA ARG A 77 2.15 8.05 3.45
C ARG A 77 3.06 7.55 2.33
N THR A 78 2.48 7.18 1.19
CA THR A 78 3.21 6.62 0.05
C THR A 78 3.31 7.57 -1.13
N HIS A 79 2.55 8.68 -1.10
CA HIS A 79 2.67 9.77 -2.05
C HIS A 79 2.41 11.12 -1.37
N ASP A 80 3.17 12.15 -1.73
CA ASP A 80 3.06 13.49 -1.16
C ASP A 80 1.72 14.17 -1.44
N ALA A 81 1.00 13.76 -2.49
CA ALA A 81 -0.38 14.21 -2.74
C ALA A 81 -1.42 13.69 -1.71
N GLY A 82 -0.99 13.03 -0.63
CA GLY A 82 -1.85 12.54 0.44
C GLY A 82 -2.37 11.12 0.22
N LEU A 83 -1.62 10.27 -0.48
CA LEU A 83 -1.94 8.84 -0.57
C LEU A 83 -1.35 8.09 0.63
N PHE A 84 -2.19 7.33 1.30
CA PHE A 84 -1.84 6.52 2.45
C PHE A 84 -2.20 5.05 2.20
N GLU A 85 -1.32 4.15 2.62
CA GLU A 85 -1.50 2.70 2.52
C GLU A 85 -1.18 2.04 3.86
N ALA A 86 -2.12 1.24 4.37
CA ALA A 86 -1.97 0.44 5.57
C ALA A 86 -2.11 -1.04 5.23
N PHE A 87 -1.09 -1.84 5.53
CA PHE A 87 -1.22 -3.29 5.49
C PHE A 87 -1.87 -3.79 6.77
N VAL A 88 -2.84 -4.66 6.62
CA VAL A 88 -3.63 -5.25 7.68
C VAL A 88 -3.49 -6.76 7.54
N ASP A 89 -2.83 -7.38 8.50
CA ASP A 89 -2.52 -8.82 8.58
C ASP A 89 -3.74 -9.74 8.76
N THR A 90 -4.94 -9.15 8.82
CA THR A 90 -6.21 -9.85 8.91
C THR A 90 -7.09 -9.35 7.76
N PRO A 91 -7.70 -10.24 6.96
CA PRO A 91 -8.65 -9.84 5.94
C PRO A 91 -9.82 -9.07 6.56
N VAL A 92 -10.17 -7.91 5.96
CA VAL A 92 -11.34 -7.12 6.35
C VAL A 92 -12.16 -6.75 5.14
N THR A 93 -13.45 -6.46 5.33
CA THR A 93 -14.32 -5.86 4.31
C THR A 93 -14.46 -4.35 4.54
N ALA A 94 -15.11 -3.65 3.61
CA ALA A 94 -15.31 -2.20 3.70
C ALA A 94 -16.13 -1.75 4.93
N GLY A 95 -16.92 -2.65 5.54
CA GLY A 95 -17.72 -2.37 6.74
C GLY A 95 -16.99 -2.61 8.07
N ASP A 96 -15.87 -3.34 8.05
CA ASP A 96 -15.19 -3.84 9.25
C ASP A 96 -14.15 -2.85 9.81
N TYR A 97 -13.92 -1.73 9.13
CA TYR A 97 -12.95 -0.73 9.56
C TYR A 97 -13.46 0.70 9.41
N ARG A 98 -12.83 1.61 10.15
CA ARG A 98 -12.97 3.06 10.02
C ARG A 98 -11.60 3.69 9.84
N LEU A 99 -11.56 4.86 9.22
CA LEU A 99 -10.34 5.66 9.12
C LEU A 99 -10.39 6.79 10.14
N ALA A 100 -9.37 6.86 10.99
CA ALA A 100 -9.07 8.06 11.77
C ALA A 100 -8.05 8.90 10.99
N VAL A 101 -8.42 10.13 10.63
CA VAL A 101 -7.60 11.02 9.82
C VAL A 101 -7.28 12.27 10.64
N THR A 102 -6.01 12.67 10.64
CA THR A 102 -5.51 13.88 11.31
C THR A 102 -5.12 14.92 10.27
N TYR A 103 -5.44 16.18 10.57
CA TYR A 103 -5.07 17.37 9.79
C TYR A 103 -4.37 18.36 10.73
N ALA A 104 -3.59 19.28 10.17
CA ALA A 104 -2.97 20.39 10.91
C ALA A 104 -3.69 21.70 10.59
#